data_AF-G2LLK6-F1
#
_entry.id   AF-G2LLK6-F1
#
_cell.length_a   1.000
_cell.length_b   1.000
_cell.length_c   1.000
_cell.angle_alpha   90.00
_cell.angle_beta   90.00
_cell.angle_gamma   90.00
#
_symmetry.space_group_name_H-M   'P 1'
#
loop_
_entity.id
_entity.type
_entity.pdbx_description
1 polymer ?
#
loop_
_entity_poly.entity_id
_entity_poly.type
_entity_poly.pdbx_seq_one_letter_code
_entity_poly.pdbx_strand_id
1 'polypeptide(L)'
;MTDVGTSPPATLDESLVNRIHELARALGVPSDSFLFSDFAVVDADLLRQIADGLTLAFVTHCYHHHPRGENVYELMALEEKTAPNTPEAAALEARIEEAAAAQIPFVVSVNRLLEDYYRIRCQIEAHLSAL
;
A
#
# COMPACT_ATOMS: atom_id res chain seq x y z
N MET A 1 -1.37 -25.71 -43.21
CA MET A 1 -1.25 -25.82 -41.74
C MET A 1 -0.48 -24.59 -41.30
N THR A 2 -1.20 -23.55 -40.89
CA THR A 2 -0.59 -22.35 -40.33
C THR A 2 -0.09 -22.70 -38.94
N ASP A 3 1.22 -22.56 -38.78
CA ASP A 3 1.94 -22.68 -37.53
C ASP A 3 1.26 -21.78 -36.49
N VAL A 4 0.58 -22.40 -35.51
CA VAL A 4 0.03 -21.67 -34.37
C VAL A 4 1.24 -21.35 -33.53
N GLY A 5 1.87 -20.22 -33.83
CA GLY A 5 2.97 -19.68 -33.04
C GLY A 5 2.49 -19.54 -31.60
N THR A 6 2.80 -20.53 -30.77
CA THR A 6 2.72 -20.41 -29.33
C THR A 6 3.70 -19.32 -28.96
N SER A 7 3.17 -18.12 -28.68
CA SER A 7 3.93 -17.08 -28.01
C SER A 7 4.67 -17.72 -26.83
N PRO A 8 5.98 -17.47 -26.66
CA PRO A 8 6.71 -18.02 -25.53
C PRO A 8 5.99 -17.63 -24.23
N PRO A 9 5.98 -18.52 -23.21
CA PRO A 9 5.34 -18.20 -21.94
C PRO A 9 5.90 -16.88 -21.43
N ALA A 10 5.00 -15.94 -21.13
CA ALA A 10 5.41 -14.70 -20.51
C ALA A 10 5.98 -15.02 -19.12
N THR A 11 7.13 -14.44 -18.83
CA THR A 11 7.80 -14.54 -17.54
C THR A 11 7.87 -13.15 -16.94
N LEU A 12 7.77 -13.05 -15.62
CA LEU A 12 8.06 -11.81 -14.93
C LEU A 12 9.56 -11.69 -14.75
N ASP A 13 10.06 -10.46 -14.89
CA ASP A 13 11.45 -10.15 -14.55
C ASP A 13 11.71 -10.43 -13.06
N GLU A 14 12.86 -11.02 -12.74
CA GLU A 14 13.26 -11.38 -11.38
C GLU A 14 13.27 -10.14 -10.46
N SER A 15 13.60 -8.97 -11.01
CA SER A 15 13.55 -7.72 -10.26
C SER A 15 12.12 -7.36 -9.80
N LEU A 16 11.10 -7.61 -10.63
CA LEU A 16 9.71 -7.37 -10.28
C LEU A 16 9.22 -8.39 -9.24
N VAL A 17 9.57 -9.66 -9.41
CA VAL A 17 9.25 -10.72 -8.43
C VAL A 17 9.81 -10.38 -7.04
N ASN A 18 11.08 -9.98 -6.98
CA ASN A 18 11.72 -9.57 -5.74
C ASN A 18 11.02 -8.37 -5.09
N ARG A 19 10.62 -7.37 -5.88
CA ARG A 19 9.87 -6.20 -5.35
C ARG A 19 8.48 -6.58 -4.84
N ILE A 20 7.78 -7.51 -5.51
CA ILE A 20 6.51 -8.06 -5.02
C ILE A 20 6.72 -8.73 -3.66
N HIS A 21 7.75 -9.57 -3.53
CA HIS A 21 8.06 -10.25 -2.27
C HIS A 21 8.46 -9.27 -1.16
N GLU A 22 9.29 -8.28 -1.47
CA GLU A 22 9.69 -7.23 -0.52
C GLU A 22 8.49 -6.44 -0.01
N LEU A 23 7.61 -5.99 -0.91
CA LEU A 23 6.38 -5.30 -0.53
C LEU A 23 5.47 -6.21 0.31
N ALA A 24 5.27 -7.46 -0.08
CA ALA A 24 4.47 -8.41 0.68
C ALA A 24 5.00 -8.59 2.12
N ARG A 25 6.33 -8.70 2.31
CA ARG A 25 6.93 -8.75 3.64
C ARG A 25 6.70 -7.47 4.43
N ALA A 26 6.88 -6.30 3.80
CA ALA A 26 6.68 -5.01 4.45
C ALA A 26 5.22 -4.79 4.88
N LEU A 27 4.27 -5.36 4.14
CA LEU A 27 2.85 -5.34 4.46
C LEU A 27 2.45 -6.37 5.53
N GLY A 28 3.36 -7.25 5.96
CA GLY A 28 3.10 -8.28 6.96
C GLY A 28 2.34 -9.49 6.40
N VAL A 29 2.47 -9.77 5.10
CA VAL A 29 1.86 -10.93 4.46
C VAL A 29 2.51 -12.23 5.01
N PRO A 30 1.71 -13.26 5.38
CA PRO A 30 2.22 -14.55 5.82
C PRO A 30 3.11 -15.24 4.77
N SER A 31 4.17 -15.93 5.22
CA SER A 31 5.16 -16.56 4.32
C SER A 31 4.60 -17.68 3.42
N ASP A 32 3.46 -18.25 3.78
CA ASP A 32 2.73 -19.27 3.02
C ASP A 32 1.73 -18.67 2.01
N SER A 33 1.65 -17.35 1.91
CA SER A 33 0.86 -16.65 0.89
C SER A 33 1.37 -16.93 -0.53
N PHE A 34 0.43 -17.02 -1.48
CA PHE A 34 0.75 -17.18 -2.90
C PHE A 34 1.64 -16.05 -3.46
N LEU A 35 1.62 -14.87 -2.82
CA LEU A 35 2.46 -13.72 -3.20
C LEU A 35 3.97 -14.00 -3.09
N PHE A 36 4.37 -15.06 -2.37
CA PHE A 36 5.76 -15.51 -2.25
C PHE A 36 6.16 -16.61 -3.25
N SER A 37 5.32 -16.88 -4.24
CA SER A 37 5.64 -17.86 -5.30
C SER A 37 6.64 -17.29 -6.32
N ASP A 38 7.34 -18.17 -7.04
CA ASP A 38 8.37 -17.81 -8.03
C ASP A 38 7.81 -17.39 -9.41
N PHE A 39 6.47 -17.34 -9.57
CA PHE A 39 5.76 -16.90 -10.79
C PHE A 39 6.38 -17.37 -12.12
N ALA A 40 6.74 -18.66 -12.22
CA ALA A 40 7.54 -19.21 -13.33
C ALA A 40 6.89 -19.08 -14.73
N VAL A 41 5.56 -19.09 -14.79
CA VAL A 41 4.78 -18.80 -16.01
C VAL A 41 3.65 -17.88 -15.59
N VAL A 42 3.50 -16.74 -16.27
CA VAL A 42 2.42 -15.81 -16.00
C VAL A 42 1.44 -15.71 -17.16
N ASP A 43 0.17 -15.69 -16.80
CA ASP A 43 -0.94 -15.33 -17.69
C ASP A 43 -1.69 -14.13 -17.11
N ALA A 44 -2.69 -13.65 -17.86
CA ALA A 44 -3.45 -12.48 -17.45
C ALA A 44 -4.21 -12.68 -16.13
N ASP A 45 -4.61 -13.90 -15.80
CA ASP A 45 -5.37 -14.18 -14.58
C ASP A 45 -4.46 -14.22 -13.37
N LEU A 46 -3.29 -14.84 -13.47
CA LEU A 46 -2.28 -14.80 -12.41
C LEU A 46 -1.80 -13.37 -12.14
N LEU A 47 -1.56 -12.57 -13.19
CA LEU A 47 -1.18 -11.17 -13.03
C LEU A 47 -2.26 -10.35 -12.30
N ARG A 48 -3.54 -10.57 -12.62
CA ARG A 48 -4.66 -9.94 -11.89
C ARG A 48 -4.69 -10.40 -10.44
N GLN A 49 -4.52 -11.69 -10.17
CA GLN A 49 -4.49 -12.23 -8.80
C GLN A 49 -3.37 -11.63 -7.97
N ILE A 50 -2.15 -11.52 -8.52
CA ILE A 50 -1.02 -10.87 -7.83
C ILE A 50 -1.39 -9.43 -7.49
N ALA A 51 -1.93 -8.69 -8.47
CA ALA A 51 -2.24 -7.29 -8.32
C ALA A 51 -3.37 -7.05 -7.29
N ASP A 52 -4.39 -7.91 -7.26
CA ASP A 52 -5.48 -7.88 -6.28
C ASP A 52 -5.01 -8.31 -4.89
N GLY A 53 -4.14 -9.33 -4.81
CA GLY A 53 -3.53 -9.77 -3.56
C GLY A 53 -2.68 -8.68 -2.90
N LEU A 54 -1.88 -7.96 -3.67
CA LEU A 54 -1.13 -6.79 -3.17
C LEU A 54 -2.05 -5.67 -2.70
N THR A 55 -3.13 -5.40 -3.44
CA THR A 55 -4.13 -4.40 -3.05
C THR A 55 -4.75 -4.75 -1.70
N LEU A 56 -5.18 -6.01 -1.54
CA LEU A 56 -5.79 -6.49 -0.30
C LEU A 56 -4.80 -6.45 0.87
N ALA A 57 -3.55 -6.86 0.65
CA ALA A 57 -2.49 -6.78 1.65
C ALA A 57 -2.26 -5.33 2.10
N PHE A 58 -2.22 -4.39 1.15
CA PHE A 58 -2.03 -2.97 1.45
C PHE A 58 -3.18 -2.39 2.29
N VAL A 59 -4.43 -2.63 1.88
CA VAL A 59 -5.62 -2.19 2.62
C VAL A 59 -5.64 -2.79 4.03
N THR A 60 -5.32 -4.08 4.15
CA THR A 60 -5.26 -4.79 5.43
C THR A 60 -4.19 -4.19 6.34
N HIS A 61 -3.00 -3.92 5.82
CA HIS A 61 -1.93 -3.26 6.55
C HIS A 61 -2.37 -1.90 7.09
N CYS A 62 -2.95 -1.05 6.24
CA CYS A 62 -3.46 0.26 6.62
C CYS A 62 -4.51 0.16 7.74
N TYR A 63 -5.46 -0.78 7.63
CA TYR A 63 -6.49 -0.96 8.63
C TYR A 63 -5.94 -1.37 10.00
N HIS A 64 -4.99 -2.32 10.04
CA HIS A 64 -4.47 -2.85 11.30
C HIS A 64 -3.47 -1.92 12.00
N HIS A 65 -2.71 -1.13 11.23
CA HIS A 65 -1.65 -0.27 11.77
C HIS A 65 -2.08 1.18 11.93
N HIS A 66 -3.28 1.56 11.50
CA HIS A 66 -3.79 2.92 11.70
C HIS A 66 -3.78 3.26 13.20
N PRO A 67 -3.13 4.36 13.61
CA PRO A 67 -3.13 4.78 15.00
C PRO A 67 -4.56 5.14 15.41
N ARG A 68 -5.05 4.50 16.48
CA ARG A 68 -6.36 4.81 17.05
C ARG A 68 -6.22 6.04 17.94
N GLY A 69 -7.24 6.88 17.97
CA GLY A 69 -7.24 8.09 18.78
C GLY A 69 -8.04 9.20 18.12
N GLU A 70 -7.77 10.43 18.56
CA GLU A 70 -8.40 11.62 18.01
C GLU A 70 -7.93 11.88 16.59
N ASN A 71 -8.83 12.32 15.71
CA ASN A 71 -8.48 12.67 14.34
C ASN A 71 -7.87 14.07 14.31
N VAL A 72 -6.63 14.21 13.80
CA VAL A 72 -5.93 15.50 13.74
C VAL A 72 -6.71 16.54 12.96
N TYR A 73 -7.31 16.16 11.83
CA TYR A 73 -8.06 17.09 11.00
C TYR A 73 -9.31 17.61 11.70
N GLU A 74 -9.99 16.75 12.47
CA GLU A 74 -11.15 17.16 13.26
C GLU A 74 -10.74 18.10 14.40
N LEU A 75 -9.61 17.84 15.06
CA LEU A 75 -9.07 18.72 16.10
C LEU A 75 -8.62 20.08 15.54
N MET A 76 -7.94 20.11 14.40
CA MET A 76 -7.56 21.35 13.72
C MET A 76 -8.81 22.16 13.29
N ALA A 77 -9.85 21.50 12.77
CA ALA A 77 -11.11 22.18 12.43
C ALA A 77 -11.85 22.72 13.67
N LEU A 78 -11.62 22.15 14.85
CA LEU A 78 -12.13 22.66 16.13
C LEU A 78 -11.30 23.86 16.62
N GLU A 79 -9.99 23.83 16.42
CA GLU A 79 -9.06 24.91 16.78
C GLU A 79 -9.40 26.19 16.04
N GLU A 80 -9.68 26.10 14.73
CA GLU A 80 -10.12 27.24 13.91
C GLU A 80 -11.36 27.96 14.46
N LYS A 81 -12.18 27.29 15.26
CA LYS A 81 -13.41 27.81 15.87
C LYS A 81 -13.23 28.24 17.32
N THR A 82 -12.07 27.97 17.91
CA THR A 82 -11.79 28.22 19.32
C THR A 82 -11.18 29.61 19.49
N ALA A 83 -11.61 30.35 20.53
CA ALA A 83 -11.08 31.68 20.79
C ALA A 83 -9.58 31.60 21.16
N PRO A 84 -8.71 32.44 20.57
CA PRO A 84 -7.28 32.38 20.84
C PRO A 84 -6.93 32.85 22.25
N ASN A 85 -5.79 32.40 22.78
CA ASN A 85 -5.25 32.76 24.11
C ASN A 85 -6.14 32.37 25.31
N THR A 86 -7.01 31.37 25.15
CA THR A 86 -7.76 30.80 26.28
C THR A 86 -7.13 29.49 26.76
N PRO A 87 -7.39 29.06 28.00
CA PRO A 87 -6.95 27.74 28.49
C PRO A 87 -7.45 26.58 27.60
N GLU A 88 -8.64 26.71 27.02
CA GLU A 88 -9.22 25.72 26.11
C GLU A 88 -8.43 25.62 24.80
N ALA A 89 -7.98 26.76 24.24
CA ALA A 89 -7.12 26.78 23.05
C ALA A 89 -5.79 26.07 23.32
N ALA A 90 -5.13 26.37 24.45
CA ALA A 90 -3.87 25.72 24.81
C ALA A 90 -4.02 24.19 25.04
N ALA A 91 -5.13 23.76 25.65
CA ALA A 91 -5.43 22.34 25.83
C ALA A 91 -5.71 21.63 24.49
N LEU A 92 -6.33 22.33 23.54
CA LEU A 92 -6.60 21.81 22.20
C LEU A 92 -5.32 21.69 21.37
N GLU A 93 -4.43 22.67 21.42
CA GLU A 93 -3.12 22.64 20.76
C GLU A 93 -2.30 21.42 21.22
N ALA A 94 -2.24 21.16 22.52
CA ALA A 94 -1.54 19.99 23.06
C ALA A 94 -2.12 18.65 22.55
N ARG A 95 -3.45 18.55 22.38
CA ARG A 95 -4.11 17.36 21.81
C ARG A 95 -3.83 17.20 20.33
N ILE A 96 -3.76 18.31 19.58
CA ILE A 96 -3.37 18.30 18.17
C ILE A 96 -1.94 17.78 18.04
N GLU A 97 -1.01 18.27 18.86
CA GLU A 97 0.37 17.81 18.86
C GLU A 97 0.48 16.31 19.17
N GLU A 98 -0.24 15.82 20.18
CA GLU A 98 -0.25 14.40 20.55
C GLU A 98 -0.82 13.52 19.42
N ALA A 99 -1.96 13.92 18.86
CA ALA A 99 -2.60 13.19 17.77
C ALA A 99 -1.72 13.20 16.50
N ALA A 100 -1.05 14.32 16.21
CA ALA A 100 -0.13 14.46 15.08
C ALA A 100 1.13 13.60 15.28
N ALA A 101 1.70 13.58 16.48
CA ALA A 101 2.86 12.76 16.81
C ALA A 101 2.57 11.26 16.60
N ALA A 102 1.33 10.81 16.85
CA ALA A 102 0.92 9.43 16.57
C ALA A 102 0.66 9.16 15.09
N GLN A 103 0.06 10.12 14.36
CA GLN A 103 -0.39 9.93 12.97
C GLN A 103 0.71 10.13 11.93
N ILE A 104 1.61 11.10 12.12
CA ILE A 104 2.66 11.43 11.15
C ILE A 104 3.53 10.20 10.80
N PRO A 105 4.05 9.42 11.77
CA PRO A 105 4.86 8.25 11.45
C PRO A 105 4.11 7.20 10.62
N PHE A 106 2.82 6.98 10.92
CA PHE A 106 1.97 6.06 10.16
C PHE A 106 1.78 6.55 8.72
N VAL A 107 1.42 7.83 8.52
CA VAL A 107 1.24 8.41 7.18
C VAL A 107 2.52 8.33 6.36
N VAL A 108 3.67 8.66 6.96
CA VAL A 108 4.98 8.54 6.30
C VAL A 108 5.25 7.09 5.86
N SER A 109 4.98 6.11 6.72
CA SER A 109 5.15 4.69 6.39
C SER A 109 4.22 4.25 5.25
N VAL A 110 2.93 4.60 5.34
CA VAL A 110 1.93 4.23 4.33
C VAL A 110 2.26 4.84 2.98
N ASN A 111 2.72 6.09 2.93
CA ASN A 111 3.10 6.74 1.68
C ASN A 111 4.25 6.00 0.97
N ARG A 112 5.28 5.58 1.72
CA ARG A 112 6.37 4.79 1.16
C ARG A 112 5.88 3.47 0.57
N LEU A 113 5.03 2.75 1.32
CA LEU A 113 4.46 1.48 0.86
C LEU A 113 3.54 1.67 -0.36
N LEU A 114 2.80 2.78 -0.41
CA LEU A 114 1.92 3.14 -1.52
C LEU A 114 2.71 3.41 -2.81
N GLU A 115 3.85 4.10 -2.71
CA GLU A 115 4.73 4.34 -3.86
C GLU A 115 5.27 3.03 -4.45
N ASP A 116 5.72 2.11 -3.60
CA ASP A 116 6.20 0.80 -4.04
C ASP A 116 5.08 -0.03 -4.67
N TYR A 117 3.91 -0.05 -4.02
CA TYR A 117 2.70 -0.67 -4.56
C TYR A 117 2.34 -0.13 -5.94
N TYR A 118 2.29 1.20 -6.10
CA TYR A 118 1.91 1.84 -7.36
C TYR A 118 2.89 1.50 -8.48
N ARG A 119 4.21 1.52 -8.20
CA ARG A 119 5.23 1.15 -9.19
C ARG A 119 5.07 -0.30 -9.64
N ILE A 120 4.82 -1.23 -8.72
CA ILE A 120 4.59 -2.64 -9.05
C ILE A 120 3.30 -2.78 -9.86
N ARG A 121 2.21 -2.11 -9.47
CA ARG A 121 0.93 -2.16 -10.17
C ARG A 121 1.06 -1.69 -11.62
N CYS A 122 1.74 -0.57 -11.88
CA CYS A 122 1.98 -0.09 -13.24
C CYS A 122 2.78 -1.10 -14.09
N GLN A 123 3.77 -1.78 -13.50
CA GLN A 123 4.53 -2.81 -14.21
C GLN A 123 3.66 -4.02 -14.55
N ILE A 124 2.84 -4.48 -13.61
CA ILE A 124 1.88 -5.57 -13.85
C ILE A 124 0.86 -5.19 -14.95
N GLU A 125 0.35 -3.96 -14.94
CA GLU A 125 -0.59 -3.47 -15.95
C GLU A 125 0.04 -3.36 -17.35
N ALA A 126 1.33 -2.99 -17.42
CA ALA A 126 2.08 -3.03 -18.66
C ALA A 126 2.22 -4.46 -19.21
N HIS A 127 2.48 -5.44 -18.34
CA HIS A 127 2.50 -6.85 -18.73
C HIS A 127 1.10 -7.33 -19.20
N LEU A 128 0.04 -6.98 -18.48
CA LEU A 128 -1.33 -7.31 -18.86
C LEU A 128 -1.74 -6.75 -20.23
N SER A 129 -1.25 -5.56 -20.57
CA SER A 129 -1.54 -4.91 -21.85
C SER A 129 -0.73 -5.50 -23.02
N ALA A 130 0.33 -6.25 -22.71
CA ALA A 130 1.20 -6.89 -23.70
C ALA A 130 0.82 -8.36 -23.98
N LEU A 131 -0.10 -8.93 -23.21
CA LEU A 131 -0.68 -10.27 -23.38
C LEU A 131 -1.93 -10.21 -24.26
#